data_AF-A0A958R626-F1
#
_entry.id   AF-A0A958R626-F1
#
_cell.length_a   1.000
_cell.length_b   1.000
_cell.length_c   1.000
_cell.angle_alpha   90.00
_cell.angle_beta   90.00
_cell.angle_gamma   90.00
#
_symmetry.space_group_name_H-M   'P 1'
#
loop_
_entity.id
_entity.type
_entity.pdbx_description
1 polymer ?
#
loop_
_entity_poly.entity_id
_entity_poly.type
_entity_poly.pdbx_seq_one_letter_code
_entity_poly.pdbx_strand_id
1 'polypeptide(L)'
;MNQNQQVLDQRLKEFRKKYYTDKIIRGSLILALLISSILFIVLLSEGVFGFSPGIRTAIVFGLGISFVGVLGWMVLWPSLKLFNLSRTISDLQIAKMVQQHFPDINDKLLNILQLRMQTDKSNTLAYAAIDKKTADIAPVSLSSAINLRLNNKYLYLLFIPIAFYLVTYLADPSLLGASSHR
;
A
#
# COMPACT_ATOMS: atom_id res chain seq x y z
N MET A 1 28.13 -4.74 -17.67
CA MET A 1 26.91 -3.93 -17.49
C MET A 1 27.34 -2.52 -17.14
N ASN A 2 26.81 -1.51 -17.81
CA ASN A 2 27.24 -0.12 -17.63
C ASN A 2 26.71 0.46 -16.31
N GLN A 3 27.48 1.36 -15.66
CA GLN A 3 27.17 1.88 -14.32
C GLN A 3 25.79 2.59 -14.27
N ASN A 4 25.45 3.37 -15.30
CA ASN A 4 24.16 4.10 -15.33
C ASN A 4 22.95 3.17 -15.38
N GLN A 5 23.06 2.04 -16.09
CA GLN A 5 22.00 1.03 -16.13
C GLN A 5 21.80 0.34 -14.77
N GLN A 6 22.88 0.06 -14.04
CA GLN A 6 22.79 -0.51 -12.69
C GLN A 6 22.08 0.44 -11.73
N VAL A 7 22.38 1.75 -11.82
CA VAL A 7 21.70 2.79 -11.03
C VAL A 7 20.21 2.87 -11.39
N LEU A 8 19.85 2.81 -12.68
CA LEU A 8 18.45 2.82 -13.11
C LEU A 8 17.69 1.59 -12.59
N ASP A 9 18.27 0.39 -12.74
CA ASP A 9 17.68 -0.85 -12.27
C ASP A 9 17.48 -0.84 -10.74
N GLN A 10 18.43 -0.26 -9.99
CA GLN A 10 18.29 -0.07 -8.54
C GLN A 10 17.13 0.87 -8.20
N ARG A 11 17.00 2.00 -8.88
CA ARG A 11 15.90 2.95 -8.64
C ARG A 11 14.53 2.39 -8.98
N LEU A 12 14.42 1.59 -10.05
CA LEU A 12 13.20 0.88 -10.40
C LEU A 12 12.83 -0.15 -9.31
N LYS A 13 13.82 -0.86 -8.76
CA LYS A 13 13.61 -1.77 -7.61
C LYS A 13 13.15 -1.00 -6.37
N GLU A 14 13.76 0.14 -6.06
CA GLU A 14 13.37 0.99 -4.93
C GLU A 14 11.94 1.53 -5.09
N PHE A 15 11.57 2.00 -6.29
CA PHE A 15 10.20 2.40 -6.60
C PHE A 15 9.22 1.25 -6.36
N ARG A 16 9.53 0.07 -6.91
CA ARG A 16 8.67 -1.13 -6.77
C ARG A 16 8.49 -1.51 -5.30
N LYS A 17 9.56 -1.51 -4.51
CA LYS A 17 9.50 -1.76 -3.06
C LYS A 17 8.58 -0.75 -2.38
N LYS A 18 8.81 0.54 -2.60
CA LYS A 18 8.03 1.62 -1.97
C LYS A 18 6.56 1.60 -2.38
N TYR A 19 6.24 1.24 -3.63
CA TYR A 19 4.88 1.09 -4.13
C TYR A 19 4.11 -0.02 -3.41
N TYR A 20 4.71 -1.20 -3.24
CA TYR A 20 4.04 -2.27 -2.52
C TYR A 20 3.99 -1.99 -1.02
N THR A 21 5.02 -1.37 -0.44
CA THR A 21 4.99 -0.90 0.95
C THR A 21 3.84 0.08 1.18
N ASP A 22 3.62 1.03 0.29
CA ASP A 22 2.49 1.97 0.38
C ASP A 22 1.14 1.23 0.38
N LYS A 23 0.94 0.31 -0.57
CA LYS A 23 -0.29 -0.49 -0.65
C LYS A 23 -0.52 -1.33 0.61
N ILE A 24 0.52 -1.98 1.13
CA ILE A 24 0.45 -2.79 2.33
C ILE A 24 0.09 -1.92 3.53
N ILE A 25 0.79 -0.80 3.75
CA ILE A 25 0.51 0.11 4.86
C ILE A 25 -0.94 0.59 4.78
N ARG A 26 -1.38 1.04 3.61
CA ARG A 26 -2.76 1.51 3.43
C ARG A 26 -3.75 0.39 3.70
N GLY A 27 -3.47 -0.83 3.23
CA GLY A 27 -4.30 -2.01 3.45
C GLY A 27 -4.41 -2.37 4.92
N SER A 28 -3.28 -2.43 5.62
CA SER A 28 -3.23 -2.68 7.06
C SER A 28 -3.99 -1.63 7.87
N LEU A 29 -3.91 -0.35 7.50
CA LEU A 29 -4.67 0.72 8.17
C LEU A 29 -6.18 0.57 7.95
N ILE A 30 -6.62 0.21 6.74
CA ILE A 30 -8.04 -0.05 6.47
C ILE A 30 -8.53 -1.28 7.24
N LEU A 31 -7.72 -2.33 7.32
CA LEU A 31 -8.05 -3.51 8.13
C LEU A 31 -8.17 -3.17 9.62
N ALA A 32 -7.25 -2.36 10.15
CA ALA A 32 -7.33 -1.90 11.54
C ALA A 32 -8.62 -1.10 11.79
N LEU A 33 -9.01 -0.23 10.85
CA LEU A 33 -10.25 0.52 10.94
C LEU A 33 -11.49 -0.40 10.90
N LEU A 34 -11.49 -1.41 10.02
CA LEU A 34 -12.57 -2.39 9.93
C LEU A 34 -12.72 -3.19 11.22
N ILE A 35 -11.61 -3.72 11.77
CA ILE A 35 -11.61 -4.43 13.07
C ILE A 35 -12.16 -3.51 14.16
N SER A 36 -11.66 -2.28 14.23
CA SER A 36 -12.09 -1.31 15.22
C SER A 36 -13.59 -1.00 15.11
N SER A 37 -14.12 -0.91 13.89
CA SER A 37 -15.55 -0.70 13.65
C SER A 37 -16.39 -1.89 14.07
N ILE A 38 -15.92 -3.12 13.83
CA ILE A 38 -16.61 -4.35 14.29
C ILE A 38 -16.73 -4.34 15.81
N LEU A 39 -15.60 -4.10 16.50
CA LEU A 39 -15.56 -4.06 17.96
C LEU A 39 -16.49 -2.97 18.53
N PHE A 40 -16.53 -1.81 17.88
CA PHE A 40 -17.35 -0.68 18.32
C PHE A 40 -18.84 -1.00 18.21
N ILE A 41 -19.25 -1.62 17.10
CA ILE A 41 -20.63 -2.05 16.88
C ILE A 41 -21.04 -3.12 17.90
N VAL A 42 -20.16 -4.09 18.18
CA VAL A 42 -20.43 -5.13 19.18
C VAL A 42 -20.66 -4.50 20.55
N LEU A 43 -19.77 -3.62 21.00
CA LEU A 43 -19.86 -2.94 22.30
C LEU A 43 -21.14 -2.08 22.42
N LEU A 44 -21.46 -1.27 21.40
CA LEU A 44 -22.65 -0.43 21.42
C LEU A 44 -23.95 -1.21 21.27
N SER A 45 -23.92 -2.34 20.55
CA SER A 45 -25.10 -3.19 20.36
C SER A 45 -25.57 -3.83 21.67
N GLU A 46 -24.64 -4.10 22.59
CA GLU A 46 -24.90 -4.73 23.87
C GLU A 46 -25.33 -3.70 24.94
N GLY A 47 -24.75 -2.50 24.91
CA GLY A 47 -25.01 -1.48 25.94
C GLY A 47 -26.07 -0.41 25.59
N VAL A 48 -26.22 -0.01 24.33
CA VAL A 48 -26.92 1.25 23.98
C VAL A 48 -28.13 1.06 23.05
N PHE A 49 -28.00 0.23 22.02
CA PHE A 49 -29.00 0.17 20.93
C PHE A 49 -29.97 -1.02 21.02
N GLY A 50 -29.70 -2.02 21.87
CA GLY A 50 -30.58 -3.18 22.02
C GLY A 50 -30.86 -3.90 20.69
N PHE A 51 -29.85 -3.97 19.80
CA PHE A 51 -30.03 -4.58 18.49
C PHE A 51 -30.45 -6.04 18.61
N SER A 52 -31.34 -6.48 17.74
CA SER A 52 -31.71 -7.90 17.70
C SER A 52 -30.49 -8.75 17.31
N PRO A 53 -30.39 -10.00 17.81
CA PRO A 53 -29.28 -10.90 17.49
C PRO A 53 -29.05 -11.10 15.98
N GLY A 54 -30.13 -11.06 15.18
CA GLY A 54 -30.07 -11.18 13.72
C GLY A 54 -29.34 -10.01 13.05
N ILE A 55 -29.62 -8.77 13.46
CA ILE A 55 -28.97 -7.57 12.91
C ILE A 55 -27.48 -7.55 13.26
N ARG A 56 -27.14 -7.86 14.53
CA ARG A 56 -25.73 -7.95 14.99
C ARG A 56 -24.95 -8.98 14.16
N THR A 57 -25.53 -10.15 13.95
CA THR A 57 -24.90 -11.22 13.16
C THR A 57 -24.68 -10.79 11.72
N ALA A 58 -25.69 -10.16 11.09
CA ALA A 58 -25.58 -9.67 9.71
C ALA A 58 -24.47 -8.63 9.55
N ILE A 59 -24.35 -7.67 10.47
CA ILE A 59 -23.31 -6.63 10.42
C ILE A 59 -21.92 -7.24 10.59
N VAL A 60 -21.74 -8.11 11.59
CA VAL A 60 -20.46 -8.78 11.85
C VAL A 60 -20.05 -9.64 10.65
N PHE A 61 -20.97 -10.41 10.07
CA PHE A 61 -20.69 -11.20 8.87
C PHE A 61 -20.32 -10.33 7.67
N GLY A 62 -21.08 -9.26 7.41
CA GLY A 62 -20.80 -8.34 6.29
C GLY A 62 -19.43 -7.67 6.41
N LEU A 63 -19.07 -7.24 7.63
CA LEU A 63 -17.74 -6.69 7.91
C LEU A 63 -16.64 -7.76 7.86
N GLY A 64 -16.92 -9.00 8.28
CA GLY A 64 -16.00 -10.12 8.16
C GLY A 64 -15.67 -10.48 6.71
N ILE A 65 -16.68 -10.51 5.83
CA ILE A 65 -16.46 -10.69 4.38
C ILE A 65 -15.61 -9.55 3.82
N SER A 66 -15.93 -8.30 4.20
CA SER A 66 -15.15 -7.13 3.79
C SER A 66 -13.69 -7.21 4.26
N PHE A 67 -13.47 -7.67 5.49
CA PHE A 67 -12.14 -7.89 6.06
C PHE A 67 -11.34 -8.89 5.23
N VAL A 68 -11.90 -10.07 4.92
CA VAL A 68 -11.23 -11.08 4.10
C VAL A 68 -10.93 -10.54 2.70
N GLY A 69 -11.85 -9.80 2.09
CA GLY A 69 -11.66 -9.17 0.78
C GLY A 69 -10.50 -8.16 0.76
N VAL A 70 -10.47 -7.24 1.74
CA VAL A 70 -9.38 -6.25 1.87
C VAL A 70 -8.05 -6.94 2.19
N LEU A 71 -8.05 -7.95 3.07
CA LEU A 71 -6.86 -8.68 3.45
C LEU A 71 -6.25 -9.41 2.25
N GLY A 72 -7.08 -10.10 1.46
CA GLY A 72 -6.64 -10.78 0.24
C GLY A 72 -6.10 -9.80 -0.82
N TRP A 73 -6.90 -8.79 -1.18
CA TRP A 73 -6.58 -7.90 -2.30
C TRP A 73 -5.47 -6.91 -1.97
N MET A 74 -5.52 -6.30 -0.78
CA MET A 74 -4.74 -5.10 -0.46
C MET A 74 -3.52 -5.38 0.42
N VAL A 75 -3.47 -6.54 1.08
CA VAL A 75 -2.35 -6.92 1.96
C VAL A 75 -1.63 -8.17 1.44
N LEU A 76 -2.32 -9.29 1.28
CA LEU A 76 -1.68 -10.55 0.85
C LEU A 76 -1.15 -10.45 -0.58
N TRP A 77 -1.97 -10.00 -1.54
CA TRP A 77 -1.57 -9.93 -2.94
C TRP A 77 -0.36 -9.00 -3.18
N PRO A 78 -0.28 -7.78 -2.60
CA PRO A 78 0.90 -6.94 -2.70
C PRO A 78 2.11 -7.51 -1.96
N SER A 79 1.90 -8.20 -0.82
CA SER A 79 2.99 -8.85 -0.08
C SER A 79 3.64 -9.96 -0.89
N LEU A 80 2.84 -10.82 -1.53
CA LEU A 80 3.35 -11.87 -2.43
C LEU A 80 4.20 -11.27 -3.57
N LYS A 81 3.80 -10.11 -4.11
CA LYS A 81 4.56 -9.40 -5.13
C LYS A 81 5.84 -8.74 -4.58
N LEU A 82 5.84 -8.30 -3.32
CA LEU A 82 7.03 -7.75 -2.66
C LEU A 82 8.11 -8.84 -2.48
N PHE A 83 7.70 -10.06 -2.15
CA PHE A 83 8.59 -11.22 -2.01
C PHE A 83 8.94 -11.91 -3.35
N ASN A 84 8.64 -11.28 -4.49
CA ASN A 84 8.84 -11.82 -5.84
C ASN A 84 8.16 -13.19 -6.10
N LEU A 85 7.14 -13.56 -5.32
CA LEU A 85 6.40 -14.82 -5.48
C LEU A 85 5.35 -14.76 -6.60
N SER A 86 5.16 -13.59 -7.21
CA SER A 86 4.22 -13.35 -8.30
C SER A 86 4.72 -12.25 -9.24
N ARG A 87 4.08 -12.11 -10.42
CA ARG A 87 4.43 -11.09 -11.42
C ARG A 87 4.34 -9.69 -10.81
N THR A 88 5.51 -9.03 -10.75
CA THR A 88 5.63 -7.66 -10.28
C THR A 88 5.22 -6.66 -11.35
N ILE A 89 4.95 -5.40 -10.97
CA ILE A 89 4.78 -4.31 -11.93
C ILE A 89 5.99 -4.20 -12.85
N SER A 90 5.73 -4.05 -14.14
CA SER A 90 6.77 -3.93 -15.16
C SER A 90 7.43 -2.55 -15.12
N ASP A 91 8.65 -2.46 -15.64
CA ASP A 91 9.38 -1.19 -15.67
C ASP A 91 8.64 -0.13 -16.51
N LEU A 92 7.92 -0.53 -17.57
CA LEU A 92 7.03 0.35 -18.33
C LEU A 92 5.85 0.87 -17.52
N GLN A 93 5.27 0.05 -16.63
CA GLN A 93 4.21 0.51 -15.72
C GLN A 93 4.76 1.52 -14.71
N ILE A 94 5.97 1.29 -14.20
CA ILE A 94 6.65 2.26 -13.33
C ILE A 94 6.87 3.57 -14.08
N ALA A 95 7.37 3.52 -15.32
CA ALA A 95 7.58 4.70 -16.16
C ALA A 95 6.29 5.51 -16.33
N LYS A 96 5.17 4.83 -16.62
CA LYS A 96 3.86 5.47 -16.77
C LYS A 96 3.35 6.10 -15.47
N MET A 97 3.59 5.47 -14.32
CA MET A 97 3.24 6.04 -13.01
C MET A 97 4.11 7.25 -12.64
N VAL A 98 5.41 7.19 -12.94
CA VAL A 98 6.35 8.29 -12.72
C VAL A 98 6.02 9.47 -13.64
N GLN A 99 5.64 9.21 -14.90
CA GLN A 99 5.19 10.21 -15.87
C GLN A 99 4.04 11.06 -15.28
N GLN A 100 3.04 10.41 -14.67
CA GLN A 100 1.93 11.16 -14.05
C GLN A 100 2.34 12.12 -12.92
N HIS A 101 3.50 11.90 -12.29
CA HIS A 101 3.97 12.70 -11.16
C HIS A 101 5.03 13.75 -11.55
N PHE A 102 5.79 13.51 -12.62
CA PHE A 102 6.88 14.38 -13.06
C PHE A 102 6.74 14.76 -14.54
N PRO A 103 5.87 15.73 -14.87
CA PRO A 103 5.59 16.13 -16.24
C PRO A 103 6.85 16.57 -17.02
N ASP A 104 7.83 17.17 -16.35
CA ASP A 104 9.07 17.66 -16.98
C ASP A 104 10.05 16.53 -17.37
N ILE A 105 9.88 15.33 -16.82
CA ILE A 105 10.77 14.16 -17.04
C ILE A 105 10.03 13.07 -17.85
N ASN A 106 8.78 13.34 -18.22
CA ASN A 106 7.76 12.43 -18.74
C ASN A 106 8.23 11.41 -19.78
N ASP A 107 8.82 11.91 -20.87
CA ASP A 107 8.97 11.08 -22.06
C ASP A 107 10.30 10.36 -22.12
N LYS A 108 11.32 10.86 -21.40
CA LYS A 108 12.67 10.30 -21.45
C LYS A 108 12.70 8.91 -20.83
N LEU A 109 12.12 8.72 -19.64
CA LEU A 109 12.14 7.44 -18.93
C LEU A 109 11.36 6.35 -19.70
N LEU A 110 10.15 6.68 -20.19
CA LEU A 110 9.34 5.74 -20.95
C LEU A 110 10.03 5.36 -22.26
N ASN A 111 10.57 6.34 -23.00
CA ASN A 111 11.27 6.12 -24.25
C ASN A 111 12.52 5.25 -24.08
N ILE A 112 13.31 5.48 -23.03
CA ILE A 112 14.49 4.67 -22.71
C ILE A 112 14.11 3.22 -22.39
N LEU A 113 13.04 3.00 -21.63
CA LEU A 113 12.58 1.66 -21.29
C LEU A 113 11.94 0.93 -22.48
N GLN A 114 11.25 1.65 -23.37
CA GLN A 114 10.76 1.11 -24.64
C GLN A 114 11.91 0.71 -25.57
N LEU A 115 12.90 1.60 -25.75
CA LEU A 115 14.11 1.32 -26.52
C LEU A 115 14.84 0.08 -25.98
N ARG A 116 15.00 -0.03 -24.67
CA ARG A 116 15.61 -1.21 -24.02
C ARG A 116 14.84 -2.50 -24.31
N MET A 117 13.52 -2.45 -24.41
CA MET A 117 12.67 -3.61 -24.68
C MET A 117 12.70 -4.02 -26.15
N GLN A 118 12.90 -3.07 -27.07
CA GLN A 118 12.98 -3.31 -28.52
C GLN A 118 14.40 -3.61 -29.03
N THR A 119 15.43 -3.28 -28.24
CA THR A 119 16.84 -3.43 -28.62
C THR A 119 17.39 -4.79 -28.20
N ASP A 120 17.94 -5.53 -29.16
CA ASP A 120 18.67 -6.76 -28.88
C ASP A 120 19.93 -6.50 -28.03
N LYS A 121 20.13 -7.35 -27.02
CA LYS A 121 21.28 -7.25 -26.10
C LYS A 121 22.64 -7.37 -26.78
N SER A 122 22.69 -7.94 -27.98
CA SER A 122 23.89 -8.10 -28.79
C SER A 122 24.30 -6.82 -29.53
N ASN A 123 23.41 -5.84 -29.70
CA ASN A 123 23.71 -4.59 -30.39
C ASN A 123 24.39 -3.58 -29.45
N THR A 124 25.73 -3.61 -29.44
CA THR A 124 26.58 -2.81 -28.56
C THR A 124 26.44 -1.31 -28.78
N LEU A 125 26.25 -0.86 -30.01
CA LEU A 125 26.05 0.55 -30.36
C LEU A 125 24.72 1.09 -29.83
N ALA A 126 23.65 0.32 -30.00
CA ALA A 126 22.34 0.68 -29.47
C ALA A 126 22.34 0.70 -27.92
N TYR A 127 23.04 -0.25 -27.29
CA TYR A 127 23.23 -0.25 -25.83
C TYR A 127 24.01 0.95 -25.31
N ALA A 128 25.05 1.41 -26.02
CA ALA A 128 25.80 2.61 -25.67
C ALA A 128 24.96 3.89 -25.80
N ALA A 129 24.09 3.97 -26.82
CA ALA A 129 23.16 5.08 -26.98
C ALA A 129 22.11 5.14 -25.86
N ILE A 130 21.62 3.99 -25.40
CA ILE A 130 20.72 3.88 -24.24
C ILE A 130 21.44 4.35 -22.97
N ASP A 131 22.72 3.98 -22.78
CA ASP A 131 23.48 4.38 -21.59
C ASP A 131 23.69 5.90 -21.52
N LYS A 132 24.04 6.54 -22.65
CA LYS A 132 24.13 8.01 -22.71
C LYS A 132 22.80 8.69 -22.39
N LYS A 133 21.68 8.23 -22.96
CA LYS A 133 20.34 8.78 -22.67
C LYS A 133 19.92 8.55 -21.20
N THR A 134 20.39 7.47 -20.58
CA THR A 134 20.12 7.17 -19.16
C THR A 134 20.89 8.12 -18.23
N ALA A 135 22.07 8.59 -18.62
CA ALA A 135 22.82 9.60 -17.86
C ALA A 135 22.04 10.92 -17.75
N ASP A 136 21.27 11.29 -18.78
CA ASP A 136 20.47 12.54 -18.79
C ASP A 136 19.31 12.55 -17.78
N ILE A 137 18.86 11.39 -17.31
CA ILE A 137 17.80 11.22 -16.29
C ILE A 137 18.35 10.74 -14.94
N ALA A 138 19.67 10.58 -14.82
CA ALA A 138 20.34 10.12 -13.60
C ALA A 138 20.18 11.02 -12.34
N PRO A 139 19.73 12.29 -12.34
CA PRO A 139 19.57 13.01 -11.08
C PRO A 139 18.27 12.71 -10.30
N VAL A 140 17.28 12.02 -10.90
CA VAL A 140 15.92 11.97 -10.32
C VAL A 140 15.66 10.70 -9.49
N SER A 141 15.22 10.87 -8.25
CA SER A 141 14.76 9.76 -7.41
C SER A 141 13.37 9.30 -7.83
N LEU A 142 13.25 8.24 -8.64
CA LEU A 142 11.93 7.73 -9.07
C LEU A 142 11.00 7.43 -7.88
N SER A 143 11.56 6.94 -6.78
CA SER A 143 10.84 6.58 -5.56
C SER A 143 10.20 7.77 -4.82
N SER A 144 10.54 9.04 -5.14
CA SER A 144 9.90 10.20 -4.53
C SER A 144 8.46 10.42 -5.02
N ALA A 145 8.09 9.87 -6.19
CA ALA A 145 6.71 9.88 -6.68
C ALA A 145 5.72 9.15 -5.73
N ILE A 146 6.24 8.33 -4.81
CA ILE A 146 5.43 7.60 -3.83
C ILE A 146 5.64 8.25 -2.47
N ASN A 147 4.59 8.86 -1.93
CA ASN A 147 4.63 9.49 -0.63
C ASN A 147 3.88 8.67 0.43
N LEU A 148 4.65 7.93 1.24
CA LEU A 148 4.10 7.11 2.35
C LEU A 148 3.42 7.95 3.44
N ARG A 149 3.72 9.26 3.53
CA ARG A 149 3.11 10.15 4.53
C ARG A 149 1.65 10.46 4.26
N LEU A 150 1.16 10.21 3.04
CA LEU A 150 -0.27 10.37 2.72
C LEU A 150 -1.14 9.40 3.53
N ASN A 151 -0.56 8.32 4.05
CA ASN A 151 -1.26 7.34 4.88
C ASN A 151 -1.52 7.85 6.31
N ASN A 152 -0.94 8.99 6.71
CA ASN A 152 -1.18 9.61 8.02
C ASN A 152 -2.65 9.97 8.24
N LYS A 153 -3.42 10.24 7.17
CA LYS A 153 -4.86 10.50 7.29
C LYS A 153 -5.60 9.31 7.91
N TYR A 154 -5.26 8.09 7.50
CA TYR A 154 -5.87 6.87 8.04
C TYR A 154 -5.39 6.60 9.47
N LEU A 155 -4.14 6.95 9.78
CA LEU A 155 -3.59 6.82 11.13
C LEU A 155 -4.29 7.78 12.12
N TYR A 156 -4.56 9.03 11.70
CA TYR A 156 -5.35 9.98 12.48
C TYR A 156 -6.79 9.51 12.65
N LEU A 157 -7.40 8.92 11.61
CA LEU A 157 -8.74 8.35 11.71
C LEU A 157 -8.80 7.17 12.70
N LEU A 158 -7.73 6.36 12.78
CA LEU A 158 -7.61 5.26 13.74
C LEU A 158 -7.45 5.75 15.20
N PHE A 159 -6.97 6.99 15.40
CA PHE A 159 -6.82 7.56 16.74
C PHE A 159 -8.18 7.72 17.45
N ILE A 160 -9.24 8.04 16.72
CA ILE A 160 -10.59 8.24 17.27
C ILE A 160 -11.09 7.02 18.04
N PRO A 161 -11.16 5.81 17.44
CA PRO A 161 -11.62 4.65 18.18
C PRO A 161 -10.63 4.22 19.27
N ILE A 162 -9.32 4.37 19.06
CA ILE A 162 -8.32 4.04 20.09
C ILE A 162 -8.52 4.91 21.33
N ALA A 163 -8.73 6.22 21.14
CA ALA A 163 -9.03 7.15 22.22
C ALA A 163 -10.34 6.78 22.92
N PHE A 164 -11.37 6.40 22.15
CA PHE A 164 -12.63 5.91 22.71
C PHE A 164 -12.40 4.68 23.61
N TYR A 165 -11.69 3.66 23.14
CA TYR A 165 -11.37 2.47 23.94
C TYR A 165 -10.52 2.80 25.18
N LEU A 166 -9.58 3.74 25.06
CA LEU A 166 -8.76 4.16 26.20
C LEU A 166 -9.60 4.86 27.27
N VAL A 167 -10.50 5.75 26.86
CA VAL A 167 -11.42 6.45 27.77
C VAL A 167 -12.37 5.47 28.45
N THR A 168 -12.97 4.54 27.70
CA THR A 168 -13.85 3.53 28.31
C THR A 168 -13.09 2.61 29.26
N TYR A 169 -11.85 2.22 28.93
CA TYR A 169 -10.99 1.44 29.83
C TYR A 169 -10.68 2.17 31.14
N LEU A 170 -10.38 3.47 31.08
CA LEU A 170 -10.08 4.29 32.26
C LEU A 170 -11.32 4.61 33.10
N ALA A 171 -12.48 4.77 32.46
CA ALA A 171 -13.74 5.07 33.14
C ALA A 171 -14.32 3.83 33.82
N ASP A 172 -14.37 2.70 33.11
CA ASP A 172 -14.85 1.44 33.64
C ASP A 172 -14.23 0.25 32.88
N PRO A 173 -13.17 -0.38 33.44
CA PRO A 173 -12.51 -1.53 32.84
C PRO A 173 -13.46 -2.72 32.58
N SER A 174 -14.56 -2.83 33.34
CA SER A 174 -15.52 -3.94 33.24
C SER A 174 -16.38 -3.88 31.98
N LEU A 175 -16.39 -2.75 31.28
CA LEU A 175 -17.04 -2.61 29.97
C LEU A 175 -16.22 -3.21 28.82
N LEU A 176 -14.92 -3.42 29.00
CA LEU A 176 -14.01 -3.96 27.97
C LEU A 176 -13.47 -5.35 28.31
N GLY A 177 -13.21 -5.61 29.59
CA GLY A 177 -12.85 -6.93 30.10
C GLY A 177 -14.09 -7.61 30.63
N ALA A 178 -14.39 -8.79 30.11
CA ALA A 178 -15.54 -9.61 30.47
C ALA A 178 -15.86 -9.56 31.97
N SER A 179 -17.15 -9.47 32.26
CA SER A 179 -17.84 -9.87 33.48
C SER A 179 -17.30 -11.19 34.05
N SER A 180 -16.18 -11.17 34.76
CA SER A 180 -15.58 -12.35 35.39
C SER A 180 -16.15 -12.64 36.79
N HIS A 181 -17.24 -11.99 37.19
CA HIS A 181 -18.04 -12.38 38.34
C HIS A 181 -19.49 -11.93 38.18
N ARG A 182 -20.38 -12.84 37.76
CA ARG A 182 -21.71 -13.03 38.33
C ARG A 182 -22.41 -14.24 37.72
#